data_AF-A0A3Q4MXJ4-F1
#
_entry.id   AF-A0A3Q4MXJ4-F1
#
_cell.length_a   1.000
_cell.length_b   1.000
_cell.length_c   1.000
_cell.angle_alpha   90.00
_cell.angle_beta   90.00
_cell.angle_gamma   90.00
#
_symmetry.space_group_name_H-M   'P 1'
#
loop_
_entity.id
_entity.type
_entity.pdbx_description
1 polymer ?
#
loop_
_entity_poly.entity_id
_entity_poly.type
_entity_poly.pdbx_seq_one_letter_code
_entity_poly.pdbx_strand_id
1 'polypeptide(L)'
;MVESPRYRPSGSIQGVKLGVGPNHPHPVSHHPAFLGEGGFGIVAKCRDTMTNRAVAIKVNKSDPDILQQAKLEIFILEQLRRLDPDAANIVKWNGFFHDGERVCLKFELLDQCLWDYIGDRKNQGLPIIEVRPILGQLTNALSHLGSVGIVHADLKPGNIMVVNRHESPIKVKLIDFGLACPASAVMPGDRVGTVGYSAPEVMLGLPYNEASDMWSLGLVTQGQPPDHVLDSGVYTEDYFI
;
A
#
# COMPACT_ATOMS: atom_id res chain seq x y z
N MET A 1 16.23 18.06 12.13
CA MET A 1 17.68 17.89 11.90
C MET A 1 17.94 16.39 11.77
N VAL A 2 18.09 15.92 10.52
CA VAL A 2 18.77 14.70 10.01
C VAL A 2 18.43 13.36 10.72
N GLU A 3 17.85 12.33 10.07
CA GLU A 3 18.48 11.48 9.04
C GLU A 3 17.46 10.76 8.13
N SER A 4 17.70 10.84 6.82
CA SER A 4 17.18 9.88 5.83
C SER A 4 17.87 8.52 6.00
N PRO A 5 17.17 7.37 5.90
CA PRO A 5 17.83 6.09 5.93
C PRO A 5 18.49 5.82 4.57
N ARG A 6 19.83 5.92 4.56
CA ARG A 6 20.67 5.43 3.48
C ARG A 6 20.47 3.93 3.32
N TYR A 7 20.11 3.51 2.11
CA TYR A 7 20.19 2.14 1.65
C TYR A 7 21.60 1.57 1.90
N ARG A 8 21.69 0.53 2.75
CA ARG A 8 22.88 -0.32 2.89
C ARG A 8 22.54 -1.72 2.37
N PRO A 9 23.13 -2.19 1.27
CA PRO A 9 23.07 -3.59 0.91
C PRO A 9 24.22 -4.32 1.62
N SER A 10 23.92 -5.08 2.67
CA SER A 10 24.68 -6.25 3.17
C SER A 10 24.26 -6.57 4.60
N GLY A 11 23.16 -7.30 4.73
CA GLY A 11 22.79 -8.01 5.95
C GLY A 11 22.36 -9.39 5.54
N SER A 12 23.20 -10.39 5.80
CA SER A 12 22.79 -11.79 5.76
C SER A 12 21.60 -11.97 6.71
N ILE A 13 20.53 -12.56 6.19
CA ILE A 13 19.27 -12.80 6.89
C ILE A 13 19.50 -13.87 7.98
N GLN A 14 19.94 -13.45 9.16
CA GLN A 14 19.79 -14.24 10.38
C GLN A 14 18.59 -13.67 11.15
N GLY A 15 17.40 -14.25 10.96
CA GLY A 15 16.25 -13.90 11.80
C GLY A 15 14.88 -14.27 11.25
N VAL A 16 14.69 -14.38 9.93
CA VAL A 16 13.40 -14.76 9.34
C VAL A 16 13.46 -16.20 8.83
N LYS A 17 13.42 -17.16 9.76
CA LYS A 17 12.94 -18.50 9.44
C LYS A 17 11.41 -18.43 9.46
N LEU A 18 10.76 -18.46 8.29
CA LEU A 18 9.36 -18.89 8.23
C LEU A 18 9.35 -20.35 8.70
N GLY A 19 8.77 -20.59 9.87
CA GLY A 19 8.77 -21.89 10.53
C GLY A 19 7.84 -22.87 9.83
N VAL A 20 8.20 -23.35 8.64
CA VAL A 20 7.41 -24.37 7.95
C VAL A 20 8.01 -25.75 8.23
N GLY A 21 7.61 -26.33 9.37
CA GLY A 21 7.82 -27.75 9.63
C GLY A 21 6.92 -28.62 8.73
N PRO A 22 7.23 -29.91 8.55
CA PRO A 22 6.53 -30.82 7.62
C PRO A 22 5.02 -31.05 7.92
N ASN A 23 4.48 -30.45 8.97
CA ASN A 23 3.07 -30.58 9.40
C ASN A 23 2.28 -29.26 9.36
N HIS A 24 2.80 -28.18 8.76
CA HIS A 24 2.04 -26.93 8.60
C HIS A 24 1.32 -26.86 7.24
N PRO A 25 0.02 -26.52 7.19
CA PRO A 25 -0.80 -26.57 5.96
C PRO A 25 -0.51 -25.44 4.94
N HIS A 26 0.55 -24.65 5.13
CA HIS A 26 0.80 -23.45 4.32
C HIS A 26 2.13 -23.55 3.53
N PRO A 27 2.07 -23.67 2.20
CA PRO A 27 3.19 -24.07 1.34
C PRO A 27 4.04 -22.87 0.91
N VAL A 28 5.01 -22.41 1.72
CA VAL A 28 5.88 -21.28 1.36
C VAL A 28 7.37 -21.64 1.55
N SER A 29 8.21 -21.31 0.55
CA SER A 29 9.64 -21.67 0.50
C SER A 29 10.52 -21.00 1.57
N HIS A 30 11.60 -21.68 2.00
CA HIS A 30 12.54 -21.26 3.06
C HIS A 30 13.52 -20.12 2.71
N HIS A 31 13.54 -19.60 1.48
CA HIS A 31 14.44 -18.51 1.07
C HIS A 31 13.66 -17.25 0.63
N PRO A 32 13.04 -16.53 1.58
CA PRO A 32 12.37 -15.27 1.28
C PRO A 32 13.38 -14.20 0.86
N ALA A 33 13.03 -13.42 -0.18
CA ALA A 33 13.76 -12.20 -0.54
C ALA A 33 13.02 -10.99 0.04
N PHE A 34 13.72 -10.12 0.76
CA PHE A 34 13.15 -8.93 1.38
C PHE A 34 12.63 -7.95 0.32
N LEU A 35 11.39 -7.46 0.50
CA LEU A 35 10.78 -6.44 -0.37
C LEU A 35 10.63 -5.10 0.34
N GLY A 36 10.37 -5.10 1.65
CA GLY A 36 10.22 -3.86 2.41
C GLY A 36 9.93 -4.10 3.89
N GLU A 37 10.04 -3.04 4.68
CA GLU A 37 9.73 -3.00 6.10
C GLU A 37 9.01 -1.69 6.43
N GLY A 38 8.02 -1.76 7.31
CA GLY A 38 7.26 -0.62 7.78
C GLY A 38 6.79 -0.76 9.23
N GLY A 39 5.91 0.14 9.66
CA GLY A 39 5.37 0.15 11.03
C GLY A 39 4.76 -1.20 11.44
N PHE A 40 3.97 -1.79 10.54
CA PHE A 40 3.22 -3.03 10.78
C PHE A 40 4.06 -4.31 10.73
N GLY A 41 5.21 -4.30 10.04
CA GLY A 41 6.01 -5.51 9.85
C GLY A 41 6.86 -5.49 8.60
N ILE A 42 7.19 -6.69 8.11
CA ILE A 42 8.04 -6.90 6.94
C ILE A 42 7.23 -7.49 5.78
N VAL A 43 7.62 -7.18 4.56
CA VAL A 43 7.09 -7.79 3.35
C VAL A 43 8.22 -8.55 2.64
N ALA A 44 7.95 -9.79 2.29
CA ALA A 44 8.92 -10.66 1.63
C ALA A 44 8.34 -11.35 0.39
N LYS A 45 9.15 -11.41 -0.67
CA LYS A 45 8.90 -12.24 -1.84
C LYS A 45 9.18 -13.69 -1.48
N CYS A 46 8.19 -14.53 -1.71
CA CYS A 46 8.28 -15.96 -1.45
C CYS A 46 7.79 -16.76 -2.66
N ARG A 47 8.04 -18.07 -2.65
CA ARG A 47 7.47 -19.01 -3.64
C ARG A 47 6.42 -19.88 -2.95
N ASP A 48 5.20 -19.85 -3.49
CA ASP A 48 4.14 -20.79 -3.13
C ASP A 48 4.56 -22.19 -3.63
N THR A 49 4.72 -23.16 -2.73
CA THR A 49 5.20 -24.50 -3.10
C THR A 49 4.11 -25.39 -3.68
N MET A 50 2.83 -25.05 -3.54
CA MET A 50 1.73 -25.75 -4.22
C MET A 50 1.56 -25.26 -5.65
N THR A 51 1.58 -23.95 -5.88
CA THR A 51 1.34 -23.38 -7.23
C THR A 51 2.62 -23.07 -7.99
N ASN A 52 3.79 -23.15 -7.33
CA ASN A 52 5.10 -22.73 -7.84
C ASN A 52 5.14 -21.26 -8.32
N ARG A 53 4.24 -20.40 -7.83
CA ARG A 53 4.15 -18.98 -8.19
C ARG A 53 4.85 -18.11 -7.16
N ALA A 54 5.40 -16.99 -7.61
CA ALA A 54 5.94 -15.99 -6.71
C ALA A 54 4.79 -15.20 -6.06
N VAL A 55 4.92 -14.92 -4.76
CA VAL A 55 3.91 -14.24 -3.93
C VAL A 55 4.58 -13.24 -3.00
N ALA A 56 3.83 -12.24 -2.53
CA ALA A 56 4.27 -11.35 -1.47
C ALA A 56 3.64 -11.76 -0.14
N ILE A 57 4.45 -11.87 0.92
CA ILE A 57 3.99 -12.21 2.27
C ILE A 57 4.28 -11.01 3.18
N LYS A 58 3.23 -10.38 3.73
CA LYS A 58 3.33 -9.38 4.80
C LYS A 58 3.28 -10.10 6.14
N VAL A 59 4.38 -10.11 6.87
CA VAL A 59 4.49 -10.70 8.21
C VAL A 59 4.32 -9.59 9.23
N ASN A 60 3.16 -9.58 9.90
CA ASN A 60 2.90 -8.59 10.95
C ASN A 60 3.72 -8.90 12.21
N LYS A 61 4.13 -7.84 12.92
CA LYS A 61 4.79 -7.98 14.23
C LYS A 61 3.83 -8.62 15.23
N SER A 62 4.37 -9.26 16.26
CA SER A 62 3.59 -9.91 17.33
C SER A 62 3.05 -8.93 18.38
N ASP A 63 3.21 -7.62 18.16
CA ASP A 63 2.66 -6.59 19.03
C ASP A 63 1.12 -6.65 19.05
N PRO A 64 0.46 -6.61 20.22
CA PRO A 64 -1.00 -6.74 20.31
C PRO A 64 -1.79 -5.74 19.46
N ASP A 65 -1.35 -4.49 19.37
CA ASP A 65 -2.04 -3.44 18.61
C ASP A 65 -1.88 -3.70 17.11
N ILE A 66 -0.70 -4.12 16.68
CA ILE A 66 -0.43 -4.51 15.30
C ILE A 66 -1.22 -5.76 14.91
N LEU A 67 -1.35 -6.74 15.80
CA LEU A 67 -2.18 -7.92 15.56
C LEU A 67 -3.67 -7.56 15.48
N GLN A 68 -4.12 -6.58 16.28
CA GLN A 68 -5.48 -6.07 16.18
C GLN A 68 -5.71 -5.34 14.86
N GLN A 69 -4.77 -4.51 14.40
CA GLN A 69 -4.81 -3.88 13.09
C GLN A 69 -4.80 -4.92 11.96
N ALA A 70 -3.99 -5.97 12.05
CA ALA A 70 -3.98 -7.05 11.07
C ALA A 70 -5.35 -7.77 10.97
N LYS A 71 -6.07 -7.91 12.08
CA LYS A 71 -7.45 -8.45 12.06
C LYS A 71 -8.43 -7.51 11.36
N LEU A 72 -8.29 -6.19 11.57
CA LEU A 72 -9.09 -5.19 10.86
C LEU A 72 -8.78 -5.19 9.36
N GLU A 73 -7.50 -5.30 8.98
CA GLU A 73 -7.07 -5.43 7.59
C GLU A 73 -7.65 -6.69 6.95
N ILE A 74 -7.62 -7.84 7.63
CA ILE A 74 -8.28 -9.08 7.16
C ILE A 74 -9.78 -8.85 6.96
N PHE A 75 -10.45 -8.18 7.90
CA PHE A 75 -11.88 -7.87 7.77
C PHE A 75 -12.16 -7.03 6.51
N ILE A 76 -11.37 -5.98 6.25
CA ILE A 76 -11.50 -5.18 5.03
C ILE A 76 -11.23 -6.02 3.77
N LEU A 77 -10.15 -6.80 3.75
CA LEU A 77 -9.78 -7.63 2.61
C LEU A 77 -10.83 -8.71 2.28
N GLU A 78 -11.51 -9.28 3.29
CA GLU A 78 -12.65 -10.17 3.07
C GLU A 78 -13.84 -9.45 2.40
N GLN A 79 -14.11 -8.19 2.75
CA GLN A 79 -15.16 -7.41 2.08
C GLN A 79 -14.81 -7.09 0.62
N LEU A 80 -13.52 -6.89 0.33
CA LEU A 80 -13.02 -6.59 -1.01
C LEU A 80 -12.93 -7.82 -1.92
N ARG A 81 -12.96 -9.05 -1.38
CA ARG A 81 -12.92 -10.29 -2.18
C ARG A 81 -14.05 -10.44 -3.18
N ARG A 82 -15.17 -9.74 -3.00
CA ARG A 82 -16.30 -9.73 -3.96
C ARG A 82 -16.00 -8.94 -5.22
N LEU A 83 -14.94 -8.14 -5.21
CA LEU A 83 -14.49 -7.37 -6.37
C LEU A 83 -13.50 -8.21 -7.18
N ASP A 84 -13.55 -8.04 -8.51
CA ASP A 84 -12.46 -8.52 -9.36
C ASP A 84 -11.23 -7.61 -9.14
N PRO A 85 -10.09 -8.13 -8.67
CA PRO A 85 -8.94 -7.32 -8.30
C PRO A 85 -8.27 -6.61 -9.50
N ASP A 86 -8.38 -7.19 -10.70
CA ASP A 86 -7.81 -6.59 -11.92
C ASP A 86 -8.74 -5.49 -12.44
N ALA A 87 -10.05 -5.73 -12.44
CA ALA A 87 -11.04 -4.74 -12.85
C ALA A 87 -11.17 -3.58 -11.85
N ALA A 88 -10.95 -3.83 -10.56
CA ALA A 88 -11.04 -2.82 -9.51
C ALA A 88 -9.71 -2.11 -9.21
N ASN A 89 -8.59 -2.49 -9.86
CA ASN A 89 -7.27 -1.93 -9.57
C ASN A 89 -6.87 -2.06 -8.08
N ILE A 90 -7.21 -3.19 -7.44
CA ILE A 90 -6.91 -3.48 -6.04
C ILE A 90 -6.07 -4.76 -5.98
N VAL A 91 -5.08 -4.81 -5.09
CA VAL A 91 -4.23 -6.00 -4.93
C VAL A 91 -5.05 -7.26 -4.65
N LYS A 92 -4.70 -8.34 -5.35
CA LYS A 92 -5.26 -9.65 -5.09
C LYS A 92 -4.72 -10.21 -3.79
N TRP A 93 -5.58 -10.29 -2.80
CA TRP A 93 -5.32 -11.00 -1.55
C TRP A 93 -5.64 -12.49 -1.68
N ASN A 94 -4.69 -13.35 -1.33
CA ASN A 94 -4.80 -14.81 -1.41
C ASN A 94 -5.06 -15.47 -0.05
N GLY A 95 -5.44 -14.69 0.97
CA GLY A 95 -5.72 -15.17 2.32
C GLY A 95 -4.59 -14.89 3.30
N PHE A 96 -4.71 -15.46 4.49
CA PHE A 96 -3.76 -15.29 5.58
C PHE A 96 -3.44 -16.63 6.23
N PHE A 97 -2.38 -16.65 7.03
CA PHE A 97 -2.03 -17.77 7.89
C PHE A 97 -1.30 -17.27 9.15
N HIS A 98 -1.13 -18.16 10.12
CA HIS A 98 -0.37 -17.89 11.33
C HIS A 98 1.02 -18.52 11.26
N ASP A 99 2.03 -17.80 11.72
CA ASP A 99 3.39 -18.29 11.95
C ASP A 99 3.77 -17.98 13.40
N GLY A 100 3.53 -18.96 14.28
CA GLY A 100 3.50 -18.73 15.73
C GLY A 100 2.41 -17.73 16.09
N GLU A 101 2.77 -16.68 16.82
CA GLU A 101 1.85 -15.60 17.22
C GLU A 101 1.65 -14.52 16.14
N ARG A 102 2.41 -14.59 15.03
CA ARG A 102 2.35 -13.60 13.96
C ARG A 102 1.23 -13.92 12.97
N VAL A 103 0.59 -12.88 12.47
CA VAL A 103 -0.38 -12.95 11.36
C VAL A 103 0.34 -12.62 10.06
N CYS A 104 0.30 -13.55 9.10
CA CYS A 104 0.92 -13.42 7.80
C CYS A 104 -0.15 -13.27 6.71
N LEU A 105 -0.12 -12.17 5.97
CA LEU A 105 -1.03 -11.93 4.84
C LEU A 105 -0.33 -12.27 3.53
N LYS A 106 -1.02 -13.01 2.65
CA LYS A 106 -0.50 -13.46 1.36
C LYS A 106 -1.17 -12.69 0.23
N PHE A 107 -0.37 -12.11 -0.66
CA PHE A 107 -0.83 -11.34 -1.81
C PHE A 107 -0.17 -11.82 -3.09
N GLU A 108 -0.75 -11.43 -4.24
CA GLU A 108 -0.02 -11.47 -5.50
C GLU A 108 1.27 -10.65 -5.42
N LEU A 109 2.30 -11.09 -6.15
CA LEU A 109 3.54 -10.33 -6.26
C LEU A 109 3.38 -9.27 -7.35
N LEU A 110 3.58 -8.01 -6.97
CA LEU A 110 3.65 -6.86 -7.88
C LEU A 110 5.11 -6.40 -8.04
N ASP A 111 5.35 -5.40 -8.87
CA ASP A 111 6.71 -4.95 -9.21
C ASP A 111 7.28 -4.02 -8.12
N GLN A 112 7.07 -2.70 -8.23
CA GLN A 112 7.53 -1.72 -7.25
C GLN A 112 6.47 -0.67 -6.99
N CYS A 113 6.60 0.06 -5.88
CA CYS A 113 5.68 1.14 -5.58
C CYS A 113 5.89 2.34 -6.52
N LEU A 114 4.87 3.18 -6.67
CA LEU A 114 4.89 4.34 -7.55
C LEU A 114 5.97 5.34 -7.12
N TRP A 115 6.24 5.45 -5.82
CA TRP A 115 7.35 6.26 -5.29
C TRP A 115 8.70 5.83 -5.89
N ASP A 116 9.03 4.54 -5.82
CA ASP A 116 10.28 4.01 -6.38
C ASP A 116 10.29 4.12 -7.91
N TYR A 117 9.12 3.94 -8.55
CA TYR A 117 8.98 4.08 -10.00
C TYR A 117 9.32 5.48 -10.51
N ILE A 118 8.94 6.53 -9.77
CA ILE A 118 9.31 7.92 -10.06
C ILE A 118 10.78 8.17 -9.67
N GLY A 119 11.22 7.58 -8.56
CA GLY A 119 12.61 7.64 -8.07
C GLY A 119 13.62 7.14 -9.10
N ASP A 120 13.32 6.04 -9.79
CA ASP A 120 14.14 5.48 -10.88
C ASP A 120 14.33 6.49 -12.04
N ARG A 121 13.41 7.45 -12.19
CA ARG A 121 13.46 8.55 -13.16
C ARG A 121 14.11 9.81 -12.61
N LYS A 122 14.87 9.70 -11.52
CA LYS A 122 15.54 10.82 -10.84
C LYS A 122 14.56 11.90 -10.35
N ASN A 123 13.33 11.51 -10.01
CA ASN A 123 12.27 12.41 -9.56
C ASN A 123 11.94 13.54 -10.56
N GLN A 124 12.02 13.26 -11.87
CA GLN A 124 11.62 14.21 -12.92
C GLN A 124 10.11 14.21 -13.21
N GLY A 125 9.30 13.59 -12.33
CA GLY A 125 7.88 13.38 -12.55
C GLY A 125 7.56 12.37 -13.65
N LEU A 126 6.28 12.18 -13.93
CA LEU A 126 5.80 11.31 -15.01
C LEU A 126 5.22 12.14 -16.17
N PRO A 127 5.45 11.73 -17.43
CA PRO A 127 4.83 12.42 -18.56
C PRO A 127 3.31 12.24 -18.50
N ILE A 128 2.55 13.24 -18.93
CA ILE A 128 1.07 13.25 -18.84
C ILE A 128 0.41 12.00 -19.45
N ILE A 129 1.06 11.39 -20.45
CA ILE A 129 0.60 10.17 -21.11
C ILE A 129 0.64 8.93 -20.19
N GLU A 130 1.49 8.93 -19.16
CA GLU A 130 1.51 7.92 -18.10
C GLU A 130 0.65 8.33 -16.90
N VAL A 131 0.63 9.63 -16.55
CA VAL A 131 -0.19 10.16 -15.45
C VAL A 131 -1.67 9.87 -15.66
N ARG A 132 -2.20 10.15 -16.85
CA ARG A 132 -3.64 10.01 -17.17
C ARG A 132 -4.17 8.58 -16.97
N PRO A 133 -3.52 7.51 -17.48
CA PRO A 133 -3.99 6.15 -17.23
C PRO A 133 -3.78 5.70 -15.79
N ILE A 134 -2.74 6.16 -15.09
CA ILE A 134 -2.58 5.90 -13.65
C ILE A 134 -3.76 6.48 -12.88
N LEU A 135 -4.10 7.75 -13.16
CA LEU A 135 -5.22 8.41 -12.52
C LEU A 135 -6.55 7.73 -12.75
N GLY A 136 -6.84 7.32 -14.00
CA GLY A 136 -8.06 6.58 -14.31
C GLY A 136 -8.17 5.26 -13.55
N GLN A 137 -7.05 4.58 -13.30
CA GLN A 137 -7.02 3.33 -12.52
C GLN A 137 -7.22 3.59 -11.03
N LEU A 138 -6.62 4.66 -10.48
CA LEU A 138 -6.78 5.01 -9.07
C LEU A 138 -8.20 5.52 -8.77
N THR A 139 -8.78 6.37 -9.62
CA THR A 139 -10.19 6.79 -9.45
C THR A 139 -11.14 5.61 -9.56
N ASN A 140 -10.86 4.64 -10.43
CA ASN A 140 -11.62 3.39 -10.51
C ASN A 140 -11.51 2.58 -9.22
N ALA A 141 -10.31 2.42 -8.65
CA ALA A 141 -10.13 1.77 -7.34
C ALA A 141 -10.92 2.46 -6.24
N LEU A 142 -10.80 3.78 -6.12
CA LEU A 142 -11.53 4.57 -5.12
C LEU A 142 -13.05 4.52 -5.31
N SER A 143 -13.52 4.51 -6.56
CA SER A 143 -14.94 4.31 -6.87
C SER A 143 -15.45 2.95 -6.39
N HIS A 144 -14.64 1.90 -6.54
CA HIS A 144 -14.99 0.58 -6.02
C HIS A 144 -14.99 0.55 -4.49
N LEU A 145 -14.00 1.16 -3.83
CA LEU A 145 -14.00 1.31 -2.37
C LEU A 145 -15.23 2.06 -1.85
N GLY A 146 -15.60 3.18 -2.49
CA GLY A 146 -16.81 3.93 -2.16
C GLY A 146 -18.09 3.14 -2.38
N SER A 147 -18.17 2.32 -3.42
CA SER A 147 -19.34 1.44 -3.65
C SER A 147 -19.54 0.39 -2.55
N VAL A 148 -18.49 0.12 -1.76
CA VAL A 148 -18.51 -0.83 -0.65
C VAL A 148 -18.45 -0.15 0.72
N GLY A 149 -18.46 1.19 0.76
CA GLY A 149 -18.43 1.99 1.98
C GLY A 149 -17.12 1.91 2.74
N ILE A 150 -15.98 1.77 2.04
CA ILE A 150 -14.65 1.65 2.63
C ILE A 150 -13.83 2.91 2.31
N VAL A 151 -13.17 3.45 3.33
CA VAL A 151 -12.14 4.48 3.22
C VAL A 151 -10.78 3.79 3.31
N HIS A 152 -9.86 4.06 2.38
CA HIS A 152 -8.50 3.54 2.39
C HIS A 152 -7.65 4.21 3.49
N ALA A 153 -7.82 5.52 3.68
CA ALA A 153 -7.25 6.33 4.75
C ALA A 153 -5.72 6.53 4.75
N ASP A 154 -4.97 5.82 3.89
CA ASP A 154 -3.51 6.04 3.71
C ASP A 154 -3.07 5.99 2.24
N LEU A 155 -3.83 6.61 1.33
CA LEU A 155 -3.45 6.67 -0.08
C LEU A 155 -2.22 7.58 -0.28
N LYS A 156 -1.14 7.00 -0.82
CA LYS A 156 0.13 7.69 -1.12
C LYS A 156 0.91 6.91 -2.19
N PRO A 157 1.95 7.49 -2.83
CA PRO A 157 2.72 6.79 -3.87
C PRO A 157 3.35 5.48 -3.40
N GLY A 158 3.71 5.36 -2.12
CA GLY A 158 4.21 4.12 -1.52
C GLY A 158 3.17 2.99 -1.43
N ASN A 159 1.88 3.32 -1.42
CA ASN A 159 0.76 2.36 -1.34
C ASN A 159 0.10 2.12 -2.72
N ILE A 160 0.73 2.59 -3.79
CA ILE A 160 0.31 2.33 -5.17
C ILE A 160 1.39 1.48 -5.82
N MET A 161 1.08 0.25 -6.19
CA MET A 161 2.03 -0.66 -6.81
C MET A 161 1.88 -0.67 -8.33
N VAL A 162 3.00 -0.55 -9.03
CA VAL A 162 3.11 -0.87 -10.45
C VAL A 162 3.01 -2.38 -10.63
N VAL A 163 2.14 -2.84 -11.53
CA VAL A 163 1.96 -4.27 -11.81
C VAL A 163 3.18 -4.81 -12.55
N ASN A 164 3.63 -4.10 -13.58
CA ASN A 164 4.81 -4.44 -14.38
C ASN A 164 5.38 -3.17 -15.02
N ARG A 165 6.60 -2.78 -14.63
CA ARG A 165 7.26 -1.55 -15.10
C ARG A 165 7.58 -1.54 -16.60
N HIS A 166 7.54 -2.71 -17.23
CA HIS A 166 7.86 -2.90 -18.65
C HIS A 166 6.61 -2.91 -19.54
N GLU A 167 5.40 -2.78 -18.97
CA GLU A 167 4.15 -2.67 -19.73
C GLU A 167 3.85 -1.21 -20.10
N SER A 168 3.19 -1.01 -21.25
CA SER A 168 2.71 0.29 -21.72
C SER A 168 1.29 0.17 -22.31
N PRO A 169 0.29 0.90 -21.78
CA PRO A 169 0.36 1.76 -20.60
C PRO A 169 0.61 0.95 -19.33
N ILE A 170 1.20 1.60 -18.32
CA ILE A 170 1.46 0.97 -17.03
C ILE A 170 0.15 0.72 -16.30
N LYS A 171 0.07 -0.44 -15.67
CA LYS A 171 -1.02 -0.79 -14.76
C LYS A 171 -0.60 -0.58 -13.32
N VAL A 172 -1.53 -0.08 -12.51
CA VAL A 172 -1.33 0.13 -11.08
C VAL A 172 -2.42 -0.55 -10.27
N LYS A 173 -2.08 -0.90 -9.03
CA LYS A 173 -3.00 -1.42 -8.03
C LYS A 173 -2.79 -0.76 -6.68
N LEU A 174 -3.89 -0.50 -5.98
CA LEU A 174 -3.89 -0.02 -4.62
C LEU A 174 -3.57 -1.18 -3.65
N ILE A 175 -2.69 -0.91 -2.68
CA ILE A 175 -2.23 -1.87 -1.68
C ILE A 175 -2.34 -1.29 -0.27
N ASP A 176 -2.12 -2.15 0.73
CA ASP A 176 -2.01 -1.81 2.16
C ASP A 176 -3.29 -1.22 2.77
N PHE A 177 -4.19 -2.12 3.16
CA PHE A 177 -5.45 -1.79 3.80
C PHE A 177 -5.35 -1.78 5.34
N GLY A 178 -4.13 -1.65 5.88
CA GLY A 178 -3.85 -1.70 7.32
C GLY A 178 -4.52 -0.58 8.13
N LEU A 179 -4.81 0.56 7.48
CA LEU A 179 -5.53 1.69 8.07
C LEU A 179 -6.93 1.88 7.49
N ALA A 180 -7.34 1.03 6.54
CA ALA A 180 -8.64 1.14 5.91
C ALA A 180 -9.75 0.79 6.89
N CYS A 181 -10.90 1.45 6.74
CA CYS A 181 -12.04 1.28 7.64
C CYS A 181 -13.36 1.45 6.89
N PRO A 182 -14.47 0.89 7.40
CA PRO A 182 -15.80 1.27 6.92
C PRO A 182 -16.05 2.76 7.22
N ALA A 183 -16.57 3.52 6.26
CA ALA A 183 -16.90 4.94 6.47
C ALA A 183 -17.89 5.12 7.65
N SER A 184 -18.77 4.14 7.87
CA SER A 184 -19.70 4.11 9.00
C SER A 184 -19.04 3.90 10.38
N ALA A 185 -17.78 3.51 10.43
CA ALA A 185 -17.03 3.25 11.66
C ALA A 185 -16.08 4.39 12.03
N VAL A 186 -15.99 5.44 11.21
CA VAL A 186 -15.15 6.62 11.48
C VAL A 186 -15.68 7.38 12.69
N MET A 187 -14.81 7.63 13.67
CA MET A 187 -15.15 8.35 14.89
C MET A 187 -14.59 9.79 14.85
N PRO A 188 -15.32 10.79 15.38
CA PRO A 188 -14.75 12.12 15.60
C PRO A 188 -13.49 12.03 16.46
N GLY A 189 -12.44 12.74 16.04
CA GLY A 189 -11.12 12.72 16.68
C GLY A 189 -10.13 11.74 16.07
N ASP A 190 -10.58 10.82 15.20
CA ASP A 190 -9.68 9.91 14.48
C ASP A 190 -8.75 10.70 13.55
N ARG A 191 -7.44 10.51 13.73
CA ARG A 191 -6.39 11.08 12.89
C ARG A 191 -5.55 9.94 12.34
N VAL A 192 -5.72 9.66 11.05
CA VAL A 192 -5.12 8.50 10.38
C VAL A 192 -4.38 8.91 9.12
N GLY A 193 -3.57 7.98 8.63
CA GLY A 193 -2.83 8.14 7.38
C GLY A 193 -1.53 8.94 7.53
N THR A 194 -0.90 9.16 6.39
CA THR A 194 0.36 9.92 6.28
C THR A 194 0.06 11.41 6.18
N VAL A 195 0.57 12.22 7.12
CA VAL A 195 0.28 13.67 7.25
C VAL A 195 0.36 14.43 5.93
N GLY A 196 1.39 14.17 5.11
CA GLY A 196 1.58 14.85 3.81
C GLY A 196 0.51 14.54 2.75
N TYR A 197 -0.38 13.58 2.99
CA TYR A 197 -1.48 13.18 2.11
C TYR A 197 -2.86 13.30 2.78
N SER A 198 -2.92 13.75 4.03
CA SER A 198 -4.17 13.80 4.81
C SER A 198 -5.08 14.95 4.39
N ALA A 199 -6.37 14.67 4.30
CA ALA A 199 -7.40 15.68 4.09
C ALA A 199 -7.55 16.61 5.32
N PRO A 200 -7.95 17.87 5.13
CA PRO A 200 -8.06 18.83 6.22
C PRO A 200 -9.01 18.37 7.33
N GLU A 201 -10.13 17.73 6.99
CA GLU A 201 -11.07 17.16 7.96
C GLU A 201 -10.42 16.07 8.83
N VAL A 202 -9.56 15.22 8.27
CA VAL A 202 -8.80 14.20 9.00
C VAL A 202 -7.80 14.87 9.94
N MET A 203 -7.07 15.88 9.46
CA MET A 203 -6.08 16.61 10.28
C MET A 203 -6.73 17.33 11.47
N LEU A 204 -7.93 17.88 11.26
CA LEU A 204 -8.71 18.56 12.29
C LEU A 204 -9.40 17.58 13.24
N GLY A 205 -9.40 16.27 12.95
CA GLY A 205 -10.14 15.26 13.72
C GLY A 205 -11.66 15.40 13.57
N LEU A 206 -12.12 15.94 12.44
CA LEU A 206 -13.52 15.98 12.07
C LEU A 206 -13.91 14.62 11.45
N PRO A 207 -15.21 14.27 11.44
CA PRO A 207 -15.68 13.11 10.69
C PRO A 207 -15.23 13.19 9.23
N TYR A 208 -14.65 12.11 8.72
CA TYR A 208 -14.24 11.97 7.33
C TYR A 208 -14.92 10.75 6.69
N ASN A 209 -14.84 10.66 5.38
CA ASN A 209 -15.40 9.58 4.57
C ASN A 209 -14.53 9.36 3.33
N GLU A 210 -15.05 8.67 2.32
CA GLU A 210 -14.31 8.32 1.10
C GLU A 210 -13.81 9.55 0.32
N ALA A 211 -14.36 10.75 0.56
CA ALA A 211 -13.84 11.98 -0.02
C ALA A 211 -12.41 12.30 0.45
N SER A 212 -11.98 11.82 1.62
CA SER A 212 -10.61 12.01 2.09
C SER A 212 -9.59 11.28 1.20
N ASP A 213 -9.95 10.13 0.64
CA ASP A 213 -9.07 9.42 -0.31
C ASP A 213 -8.96 10.17 -1.64
N MET A 214 -10.02 10.88 -2.05
CA MET A 214 -9.99 11.74 -3.24
C MET A 214 -9.07 12.95 -3.04
N TRP A 215 -9.01 13.50 -1.82
CA TRP A 215 -8.01 14.52 -1.47
C TRP A 215 -6.59 13.97 -1.58
N SER A 216 -6.33 12.81 -0.97
CA SER A 216 -5.02 12.15 -1.06
C SER A 216 -4.62 11.86 -2.51
N LEU A 217 -5.58 11.47 -3.36
CA LEU A 217 -5.33 11.28 -4.80
C LEU A 217 -4.88 12.58 -5.48
N GLY A 218 -5.50 13.72 -5.15
CA GLY A 218 -5.07 15.02 -5.65
C GLY A 218 -3.60 15.32 -5.30
N LEU A 219 -3.18 14.99 -4.07
CA LEU A 219 -1.79 15.16 -3.63
C LEU A 219 -0.83 14.16 -4.31
N VAL A 220 -1.27 12.93 -4.58
CA VAL A 220 -0.52 11.98 -5.42
C VAL A 220 -0.31 12.54 -6.82
N THR A 221 -1.30 13.26 -7.38
CA THR A 221 -1.19 13.80 -8.74
C THR A 221 -0.29 15.00 -8.87
N GLN A 222 -0.14 15.84 -7.86
CA GLN A 222 0.75 17.00 -7.97
C GLN A 222 2.21 16.55 -7.89
N GLY A 223 2.52 15.44 -7.22
CA GLY A 223 3.86 15.22 -6.70
C GLY A 223 4.14 16.24 -5.61
N GLN A 224 4.63 15.80 -4.45
CA GLN A 224 4.79 16.69 -3.29
C GLN A 224 5.57 17.96 -3.71
N PRO A 225 4.93 19.15 -3.75
CA PRO A 225 5.68 20.37 -3.97
C PRO A 225 6.59 20.53 -2.75
N PRO A 226 7.84 20.99 -2.91
CA PRO A 226 8.64 21.32 -1.73
C PRO A 226 7.89 22.34 -0.87
N ASP A 227 7.88 22.16 0.46
CA ASP A 227 6.95 22.83 1.41
C ASP A 227 6.69 24.33 1.13
N HIS A 228 7.71 25.06 0.67
CA HIS A 228 7.61 26.49 0.32
C HIS A 228 6.64 26.81 -0.83
N VAL A 229 6.30 25.86 -1.70
CA VAL A 229 5.35 26.01 -2.81
C VAL A 229 3.91 25.88 -2.32
N LEU A 230 3.66 24.99 -1.34
CA LEU A 230 2.34 24.84 -0.72
C LEU A 230 1.95 26.08 0.10
N ASP A 231 2.93 26.74 0.73
CA ASP A 231 2.71 27.98 1.49
C ASP A 231 2.46 29.21 0.61
N SER A 232 2.88 29.19 -0.67
CA SER A 232 2.91 30.38 -1.53
C SER A 232 1.83 30.43 -2.62
N GLY A 233 1.04 29.38 -2.80
CA GLY A 233 -0.10 29.38 -3.74
C GLY A 233 0.28 29.62 -5.21
N VAL A 234 1.50 29.25 -5.61
CA VAL A 234 2.01 29.47 -6.97
C VAL A 234 1.52 28.36 -7.90
N TYR A 235 0.97 28.73 -9.06
CA TYR A 235 0.64 27.79 -10.15
C TYR A 235 1.91 27.14 -10.69
N THR A 236 1.92 25.81 -10.86
CA THR A 236 3.09 25.11 -11.40
C THR A 236 2.72 24.21 -12.58
N GLU A 237 3.41 24.39 -13.71
CA GLU A 237 3.19 23.61 -14.95
C GLU A 237 3.94 22.26 -14.96
N ASP A 238 4.86 22.04 -14.00
CA ASP A 238 5.85 20.95 -14.04
C ASP A 238 5.60 19.80 -13.04
N TYR A 239 4.44 19.78 -12.38
CA TYR A 239 4.22 18.95 -11.18
C TYR A 239 3.01 18.05 -11.41
N PHE A 240 3.22 17.00 -12.21
CA PHE A 240 2.28 15.89 -12.24
C PHE A 240 3.00 14.55 -11.95
N ILE A 241 2.72 14.07 -10.72
CA ILE A 241 3.23 12.93 -9.93
C ILE A 241 4.66 13.08 -9.37
#